data_AF-A0A949JJ45-F1
#
_entry.id   AF-A0A949JJ45-F1
#
_cell.length_a   1.000
_cell.length_b   1.000
_cell.length_c   1.000
_cell.angle_alpha   90.00
_cell.angle_beta   90.00
_cell.angle_gamma   90.00
#
_symmetry.space_group_name_H-M   'P 1'
#
loop_
_entity.id
_entity.type
_entity.pdbx_description
1 polymer ?
#
loop_
_entity_poly.entity_id
_entity_poly.type
_entity_poly.pdbx_seq_one_letter_code
_entity_poly.pdbx_strand_id
1 'polypeptide(L)'
;MKRAVLTVLFSLSALGLSAQILDMPVALVRLTETVNIGRRNLGSQIDLFAAQLGRELTTLEKRQILDALVNDELLLQAAARANVRVTQQEISSYLDLQRQQWSQMLGSALTDVQFRQQVERQTGSTWTEYVEDVTNELIKLKYVRQEKAGLFATMLVPSQIEIQQFYEEQATSFTNPAMVSFRHIYIDLRGKSDAQREAGRSQIAGLRREIRDGAATFDAISRRSLDDPGFSAADFGYLLRNDARNQSLLGRTFTDGVFALDINDVSEVLESNVALHIVLVTDKRPPRILGLDDPILPGQNVTVRQQISELLAAQKEQEALGAAVDELVGELRLEAEITIFDNNLPW
;
A
#
# COMPACT_ATOMS: atom_id res chain seq x y z
N MET A 1 6.01 24.40 19.48
CA MET A 1 6.80 23.98 18.31
C MET A 1 6.94 22.48 18.39
N LYS A 2 6.10 21.74 17.66
CA LYS A 2 6.06 20.28 17.68
C LYS A 2 7.34 19.77 17.02
N ARG A 3 8.12 18.96 17.73
CA ARG A 3 9.25 18.22 17.16
C ARG A 3 8.67 17.27 16.11
N ALA A 4 8.85 17.59 14.84
CA ALA A 4 8.62 16.63 13.77
C ALA A 4 9.76 15.60 13.90
N VAL A 5 9.52 14.53 14.65
CA VAL A 5 10.39 13.37 14.67
C VAL A 5 10.18 12.71 13.32
N LEU A 6 11.19 12.85 12.45
CA LEU A 6 11.24 12.19 11.17
C LEU A 6 11.58 10.72 11.45
N THR A 7 10.61 9.92 11.90
CA THR A 7 10.77 8.47 12.02
C THR A 7 10.72 7.87 10.60
N VAL A 8 11.76 8.11 9.81
CA VAL A 8 12.00 7.41 8.55
C VAL A 8 12.75 6.13 8.90
N LEU A 9 11.98 5.07 9.16
CA LEU A 9 12.46 3.70 9.12
C LEU A 9 12.58 3.28 7.65
N PHE A 10 13.54 3.85 6.96
CA PHE A 10 14.06 3.38 5.67
C PHE A 10 15.53 3.81 5.59
N SER A 11 16.36 3.23 6.44
CA SER A 11 17.80 3.17 6.20
C SER A 11 18.04 2.10 5.15
N LEU A 12 18.18 2.50 3.89
CA LEU A 12 18.75 1.61 2.89
C LEU A 12 20.27 1.62 3.11
N SER A 13 20.73 0.90 4.13
CA SER A 13 22.14 0.84 4.53
C SER A 13 22.92 -0.02 3.53
N ALA A 14 23.18 0.47 2.31
CA ALA A 14 24.00 -0.23 1.32
C ALA A 14 25.44 -0.43 1.83
N LEU A 15 25.66 -1.43 2.66
CA LEU A 15 26.97 -1.92 3.07
C LEU A 15 27.46 -2.90 2.01
N GLY A 16 27.83 -2.36 0.84
CA GLY A 16 28.58 -3.14 -0.14
C GLY A 16 29.97 -3.46 0.43
N LEU A 17 30.20 -4.72 0.83
CA LEU A 17 31.53 -5.29 1.07
C LEU A 17 32.32 -5.34 -0.25
N SER A 18 32.81 -4.18 -0.66
CA SER A 18 33.79 -4.03 -1.73
C SER A 18 35.13 -3.61 -1.11
N ALA A 19 36.21 -4.13 -1.69
CA ALA A 19 37.59 -4.04 -1.23
C ALA A 19 37.95 -2.70 -0.56
N GLN A 20 38.75 -2.75 0.52
CA GLN A 20 39.29 -1.62 1.29
C GLN A 20 39.95 -0.54 0.40
N ILE A 21 39.12 0.29 -0.22
CA ILE A 21 39.45 1.68 -0.49
C ILE A 21 39.32 2.33 0.89
N LEU A 22 40.39 2.97 1.40
CA LEU A 22 40.32 3.70 2.67
C LEU A 22 39.26 4.82 2.54
N ASP A 23 38.02 4.52 2.89
CA ASP A 23 37.00 5.55 3.07
C ASP A 23 37.32 6.32 4.35
N MET A 24 37.31 7.64 4.23
CA MET A 24 37.67 8.51 5.33
C MET A 24 36.57 8.40 6.40
N PRO A 25 36.92 8.11 7.67
CA PRO A 25 35.91 7.96 8.71
C PRO A 25 35.26 9.31 9.03
N VAL A 26 33.92 9.37 9.05
CA VAL A 26 33.17 10.50 9.62
C VAL A 26 32.79 10.24 11.08
N ALA A 27 32.65 8.98 11.46
CA ALA A 27 32.50 8.58 12.86
C ALA A 27 33.08 7.19 13.13
N LEU A 28 33.52 6.97 14.37
CA LEU A 28 33.79 5.65 14.94
C LEU A 28 32.74 5.35 16.01
N VAL A 29 32.13 4.17 15.92
CA VAL A 29 31.11 3.69 16.85
C VAL A 29 31.58 2.40 17.47
N ARG A 30 31.60 2.34 18.80
CA ARG A 30 32.01 1.14 19.53
C ARG A 30 31.09 0.86 20.72
N LEU A 31 30.28 -0.18 20.59
CA LEU A 31 29.55 -0.80 21.69
C LEU A 31 30.18 -2.15 22.06
N THR A 32 30.44 -2.99 21.06
CA THR A 32 31.17 -4.27 21.21
C THR A 32 32.47 -4.27 20.42
N GLU A 33 32.46 -3.66 19.23
CA GLU A 33 33.62 -3.55 18.35
C GLU A 33 33.64 -2.19 17.67
N THR A 34 34.82 -1.73 17.25
CA THR A 34 34.95 -0.42 16.60
C THR A 34 34.58 -0.54 15.14
N VAL A 35 33.46 0.08 14.76
CA VAL A 35 33.00 0.17 13.37
C VAL A 35 33.15 1.60 12.86
N ASN A 36 33.59 1.71 11.60
CA ASN A 36 33.78 2.97 10.91
C ASN A 36 32.54 3.33 10.09
N ILE A 37 31.95 4.49 10.37
CA ILE A 37 31.00 5.13 9.46
C ILE A 37 31.79 5.99 8.48
N GLY A 38 31.79 5.57 7.22
CA GLY A 38 32.57 6.18 6.15
C GLY A 38 31.91 7.43 5.53
N ARG A 39 32.75 8.39 5.09
CA ARG A 39 32.31 9.64 4.44
C ARG A 39 31.51 9.36 3.17
N ARG A 40 31.86 8.32 2.40
CA ARG A 40 31.13 7.98 1.17
C ARG A 40 29.72 7.50 1.46
N ASN A 41 29.55 6.61 2.45
CA ASN A 41 28.23 6.14 2.86
C ASN A 41 27.35 7.30 3.34
N LEU A 42 27.88 8.16 4.23
CA LEU A 42 27.13 9.35 4.66
C LEU A 42 26.77 10.26 3.47
N GLY A 43 27.69 10.47 2.54
CA GLY A 43 27.45 11.26 1.32
C GLY A 43 26.35 10.67 0.45
N SER A 44 26.37 9.36 0.18
CA SER A 44 25.34 8.72 -0.67
C SER A 44 23.96 8.78 -0.03
N GLN A 45 23.86 8.65 1.29
CA GLN A 45 22.59 8.81 2.01
C GLN A 45 22.08 10.26 1.93
N ILE A 46 22.96 11.25 2.09
CA ILE A 46 22.60 12.68 1.93
C ILE A 46 22.07 12.95 0.52
N ASP A 47 22.75 12.45 -0.50
CA ASP A 47 22.37 12.64 -1.90
C ASP A 47 21.02 11.97 -2.21
N LEU A 48 20.80 10.76 -1.70
CA LEU A 48 19.54 10.04 -1.85
C LEU A 48 18.36 10.82 -1.21
N PHE A 49 18.52 11.27 0.03
CA PHE A 49 17.50 12.07 0.72
C PHE A 49 17.26 13.42 0.03
N ALA A 50 18.31 14.09 -0.45
CA ALA A 50 18.19 15.34 -1.21
C ALA A 50 17.42 15.14 -2.52
N ALA A 51 17.71 14.06 -3.25
CA ALA A 51 17.01 13.71 -4.48
C ALA A 51 15.52 13.43 -4.26
N GLN A 52 15.16 12.73 -3.16
CA GLN A 52 13.77 12.48 -2.80
C GLN A 52 13.00 13.76 -2.45
N LEU A 53 13.64 14.71 -1.76
CA LEU A 53 13.03 15.99 -1.41
C LEU A 53 13.06 17.02 -2.55
N GLY A 54 13.82 16.76 -3.62
CA GLY A 54 14.02 17.69 -4.72
C GLY A 54 14.72 19.00 -4.31
N ARG A 55 15.44 18.99 -3.18
CA ARG A 55 16.18 20.15 -2.66
C ARG A 55 17.41 19.72 -1.87
N GLU A 56 18.34 20.66 -1.69
CA GLU A 56 19.46 20.44 -0.78
C GLU A 56 18.99 20.31 0.69
N LEU A 57 19.72 19.49 1.43
CA LEU A 57 19.53 19.30 2.87
C LEU A 57 20.26 20.40 3.66
N THR A 58 19.61 20.88 4.71
CA THR A 58 20.22 21.76 5.71
C THR A 58 21.31 21.01 6.50
N THR A 59 22.22 21.75 7.14
CA THR A 59 23.24 21.16 8.03
C THR A 59 22.62 20.32 9.15
N LEU A 60 21.45 20.73 9.66
CA LEU A 60 20.73 19.97 10.69
C LEU A 60 20.26 18.62 10.15
N GLU A 61 19.65 18.60 8.96
CA GLU A 61 19.19 17.36 8.31
C GLU A 61 20.37 16.42 7.99
N LYS A 62 21.49 16.96 7.50
CA LYS A 62 22.71 16.17 7.26
C LYS A 62 23.27 15.55 8.55
N ARG A 63 23.26 16.30 9.67
CA ARG A 63 23.64 15.76 10.98
C ARG A 63 22.67 14.67 11.47
N GLN A 64 21.38 14.82 11.23
CA GLN A 64 20.38 13.79 11.58
C GLN A 64 20.62 12.48 10.82
N ILE A 65 21.06 12.54 9.55
CA ILE A 65 21.44 11.33 8.79
C ILE A 65 22.67 10.66 9.41
N LEU A 66 23.70 11.43 9.79
CA LEU A 66 24.86 10.87 10.50
C LEU A 66 24.44 10.23 11.84
N ASP A 67 23.59 10.90 12.62
CA ASP A 67 23.08 10.36 13.88
C ASP A 67 22.29 9.06 13.66
N ALA A 68 21.50 8.98 12.58
CA ALA A 68 20.78 7.76 12.21
C ALA A 68 21.75 6.62 11.88
N LEU A 69 22.82 6.86 11.12
CA LEU A 69 23.85 5.85 10.84
C LEU A 69 24.58 5.37 12.12
N VAL A 70 24.85 6.29 13.05
CA VAL A 70 25.42 5.93 14.37
C VAL A 70 24.45 5.05 15.15
N ASN A 71 23.17 5.43 15.19
CA ASN A 71 22.14 4.69 15.91
C ASN A 71 21.91 3.30 15.30
N ASP A 72 21.96 3.21 13.97
CA ASP A 72 21.84 1.98 13.21
C ASP A 72 22.92 0.98 13.62
N GLU A 73 24.17 1.44 13.61
CA GLU A 73 25.32 0.65 14.01
C GLU A 73 25.24 0.19 15.47
N LEU A 74 24.83 1.08 16.39
CA LEU A 74 24.64 0.72 17.79
C LEU A 74 23.60 -0.38 17.98
N LEU A 75 22.47 -0.30 17.28
CA LEU A 75 21.41 -1.30 17.36
C LEU A 75 21.87 -2.65 16.79
N LEU A 76 22.65 -2.67 15.71
CA LEU A 76 23.22 -3.89 15.14
C LEU A 76 24.20 -4.57 16.09
N GLN A 77 25.14 -3.81 16.67
CA GLN A 77 26.08 -4.35 17.67
C GLN A 77 25.34 -4.87 18.91
N ALA A 78 24.32 -4.16 19.37
CA ALA A 78 23.53 -4.56 20.52
C ALA A 78 22.71 -5.83 20.25
N ALA A 79 22.09 -5.93 19.07
CA ALA A 79 21.38 -7.12 18.62
C ALA A 79 22.33 -8.33 18.50
N ALA A 80 23.54 -8.13 17.96
CA ALA A 80 24.57 -9.16 17.88
C ALA A 80 25.02 -9.63 19.28
N ARG A 81 25.26 -8.68 20.20
CA ARG A 81 25.56 -8.95 21.63
C ARG A 81 24.47 -9.79 22.30
N ALA A 82 23.21 -9.50 21.98
CA ALA A 82 22.04 -10.22 22.46
C ALA A 82 21.74 -11.53 21.70
N ASN A 83 22.57 -11.90 20.71
CA ASN A 83 22.38 -13.07 19.85
C ASN A 83 21.02 -13.09 19.11
N VAL A 84 20.48 -11.92 18.78
CA VAL A 84 19.26 -11.81 17.99
C VAL A 84 19.55 -12.26 16.57
N ARG A 85 18.72 -13.17 16.06
CA ARG A 85 18.82 -13.71 14.69
C ARG A 85 17.46 -13.74 14.03
N VAL A 86 17.48 -13.61 12.71
CA VAL A 86 16.33 -13.81 11.84
C VAL A 86 16.54 -15.07 11.01
N THR A 87 15.47 -15.82 10.84
CA THR A 87 15.44 -17.06 10.06
C THR A 87 15.23 -16.75 8.58
N GLN A 88 15.63 -17.68 7.71
CA GLN A 88 15.36 -17.56 6.29
C GLN A 88 13.86 -17.43 5.98
N GLN A 89 13.00 -18.03 6.82
CA GLN A 89 11.55 -17.94 6.68
C GLN A 89 11.02 -16.54 7.03
N GLU A 90 11.57 -15.89 8.05
CA GLU A 90 11.21 -14.49 8.39
C GLU A 90 11.60 -13.56 7.23
N ILE A 91 12.80 -13.73 6.67
CA ILE A 91 13.28 -12.93 5.53
C ILE A 91 12.40 -13.17 4.29
N SER A 92 12.13 -14.43 3.92
CA SER A 92 11.32 -14.74 2.74
C SER A 92 9.89 -14.20 2.87
N SER A 93 9.28 -14.34 4.05
CA SER A 93 7.93 -13.85 4.31
C SER A 93 7.84 -12.34 4.19
N TYR A 94 8.86 -11.61 4.67
CA TYR A 94 8.92 -10.16 4.55
C TYR A 94 9.07 -9.71 3.08
N LEU A 95 9.98 -10.35 2.33
CA LEU A 95 10.17 -10.06 0.90
C LEU A 95 8.93 -10.38 0.07
N ASP A 96 8.21 -11.46 0.40
CA ASP A 96 6.95 -11.82 -0.23
C ASP A 96 5.86 -10.77 0.03
N LEU A 97 5.76 -10.25 1.26
CA LEU A 97 4.84 -9.18 1.60
C LEU A 97 5.15 -7.91 0.80
N GLN A 98 6.42 -7.51 0.72
CA GLN A 98 6.83 -6.35 -0.08
C GLN A 98 6.49 -6.52 -1.57
N ARG A 99 6.77 -7.71 -2.14
CA ARG A 99 6.39 -8.04 -3.52
C ARG A 99 4.89 -7.92 -3.75
N GLN A 100 4.06 -8.37 -2.80
CA GLN A 100 2.60 -8.24 -2.87
C GLN A 100 2.16 -6.78 -2.81
N GLN A 101 2.69 -5.98 -1.90
CA GLN A 101 2.38 -4.55 -1.79
C GLN A 101 2.73 -3.80 -3.07
N TRP A 102 3.89 -4.07 -3.65
CA TRP A 102 4.30 -3.47 -4.93
C TRP A 102 3.43 -3.93 -6.10
N SER A 103 3.03 -5.21 -6.10
CA SER A 103 2.11 -5.74 -7.10
C SER A 103 0.75 -5.01 -7.07
N GLN A 104 0.25 -4.70 -5.86
CA GLN A 104 -0.97 -3.92 -5.68
C GLN A 104 -0.79 -2.48 -6.16
N MET A 105 0.31 -1.82 -5.80
CA MET A 105 0.60 -0.44 -6.22
C MET A 105 0.74 -0.31 -7.74
N LEU A 106 1.35 -1.30 -8.40
CA LEU A 106 1.53 -1.34 -9.85
C LEU A 106 0.32 -1.90 -10.60
N GLY A 107 -0.71 -2.39 -9.89
CA GLY A 107 -1.90 -3.00 -10.49
C GLY A 107 -1.61 -4.29 -11.29
N SER A 108 -0.47 -4.93 -11.06
CA SER A 108 -0.06 -6.15 -11.76
C SER A 108 0.78 -7.04 -10.84
N ALA A 109 0.57 -8.36 -10.92
CA ALA A 109 1.32 -9.32 -10.12
C ALA A 109 2.78 -9.40 -10.61
N LEU A 110 3.73 -9.09 -9.73
CA LEU A 110 5.16 -9.22 -10.00
C LEU A 110 5.61 -10.67 -9.77
N THR A 111 6.33 -11.23 -10.73
CA THR A 111 7.13 -12.44 -10.50
C THR A 111 8.37 -12.13 -9.66
N ASP A 112 9.02 -13.14 -9.10
CA ASP A 112 10.27 -12.96 -8.35
C ASP A 112 11.33 -12.24 -9.16
N VAL A 113 11.48 -12.60 -10.44
CA VAL A 113 12.48 -11.99 -11.33
C VAL A 113 12.14 -10.51 -11.56
N GLN A 114 10.87 -10.18 -11.78
CA GLN A 114 10.43 -8.80 -11.97
C GLN A 114 10.61 -7.97 -10.70
N PHE A 115 10.30 -8.54 -9.54
CA PHE A 115 10.49 -7.88 -8.25
C PHE A 115 11.96 -7.56 -8.01
N ARG A 116 12.87 -8.52 -8.19
CA ARG A 116 14.32 -8.30 -8.04
C ARG A 116 14.83 -7.21 -8.97
N GLN A 117 14.49 -7.30 -10.26
CA GLN A 117 14.89 -6.29 -11.24
C GLN A 117 14.35 -4.90 -10.90
N GLN A 118 13.12 -4.82 -10.36
CA GLN A 118 12.54 -3.55 -9.97
C GLN A 118 13.24 -2.95 -8.74
N VAL A 119 13.57 -3.78 -7.75
CA VAL A 119 14.37 -3.37 -6.59
C VAL A 119 15.72 -2.82 -7.04
N GLU A 120 16.49 -3.58 -7.81
CA GLU A 120 17.81 -3.16 -8.28
C GLU A 120 17.77 -1.85 -9.08
N ARG A 121 16.72 -1.63 -9.88
CA ARG A 121 16.52 -0.35 -10.60
C ARG A 121 16.19 0.83 -9.70
N GLN A 122 15.42 0.60 -8.64
CA GLN A 122 14.98 1.68 -7.74
C GLN A 122 16.02 2.04 -6.70
N THR A 123 16.73 1.03 -6.17
CA THR A 123 17.72 1.21 -5.11
C THR A 123 19.13 1.45 -5.65
N GLY A 124 19.45 0.89 -6.83
CA GLY A 124 20.80 0.84 -7.35
C GLY A 124 21.69 -0.22 -6.70
N SER A 125 21.20 -0.93 -5.68
CA SER A 125 21.90 -2.03 -5.01
C SER A 125 21.63 -3.36 -5.72
N THR A 126 22.55 -4.31 -5.62
CA THR A 126 22.31 -5.70 -6.06
C THR A 126 21.25 -6.36 -5.18
N TRP A 127 20.60 -7.40 -5.71
CA TRP A 127 19.66 -8.20 -4.91
C TRP A 127 20.28 -8.75 -3.62
N THR A 128 21.56 -9.14 -3.65
CA THR A 128 22.24 -9.68 -2.46
C THR A 128 22.38 -8.63 -1.37
N GLU A 129 22.85 -7.42 -1.72
CA GLU A 129 22.95 -6.29 -0.79
C GLU A 129 21.57 -5.91 -0.24
N TYR A 130 20.54 -5.88 -1.10
CA TYR A 130 19.18 -5.60 -0.64
C TYR A 130 18.68 -6.63 0.39
N VAL A 131 18.95 -7.92 0.19
CA VAL A 131 18.56 -8.96 1.15
C VAL A 131 19.33 -8.83 2.46
N GLU A 132 20.59 -8.41 2.42
CA GLU A 132 21.39 -8.11 3.60
C GLU A 132 20.81 -6.92 4.38
N ASP A 133 20.47 -5.83 3.69
CA ASP A 133 19.81 -4.66 4.29
C ASP A 133 18.50 -5.06 4.97
N VAL A 134 17.64 -5.82 4.28
CA VAL A 134 16.39 -6.35 4.85
C VAL A 134 16.66 -7.23 6.07
N THR A 135 17.70 -8.06 6.03
CA THR A 135 18.07 -8.92 7.16
C THR A 135 18.46 -8.08 8.38
N ASN A 136 19.28 -7.05 8.18
CA ASN A 136 19.70 -6.12 9.23
C ASN A 136 18.52 -5.33 9.80
N GLU A 137 17.60 -4.85 8.96
CA GLU A 137 16.36 -4.21 9.41
C GLU A 137 15.51 -5.13 10.29
N LEU A 138 15.33 -6.39 9.89
CA LEU A 138 14.56 -7.35 10.67
C LEU A 138 15.24 -7.71 11.99
N ILE A 139 16.58 -7.82 12.01
CA ILE A 139 17.34 -8.05 13.25
C ILE A 139 17.13 -6.90 14.23
N LYS A 140 17.28 -5.65 13.78
CA LYS A 140 17.07 -4.47 14.63
C LYS A 140 15.64 -4.40 15.13
N LEU A 141 14.66 -4.57 14.25
CA LEU A 141 13.24 -4.55 14.63
C LEU A 141 12.93 -5.61 15.69
N LYS A 142 13.46 -6.83 15.51
CA LYS A 142 13.30 -7.94 16.46
C LYS A 142 13.96 -7.63 17.80
N TYR A 143 15.16 -7.06 17.78
CA TYR A 143 15.89 -6.65 18.98
C TYR A 143 15.14 -5.57 19.75
N VAL A 144 14.71 -4.48 19.09
CA VAL A 144 13.93 -3.40 19.69
C VAL A 144 12.65 -3.94 20.33
N ARG A 145 11.91 -4.79 19.60
CA ARG A 145 10.67 -5.41 20.13
C ARG A 145 10.92 -6.32 21.32
N GLN A 146 12.03 -7.04 21.34
CA GLN A 146 12.41 -7.92 22.44
C GLN A 146 12.76 -7.12 23.70
N GLU A 147 13.66 -6.14 23.58
CA GLU A 147 14.17 -5.37 24.73
C GLU A 147 13.14 -4.38 25.28
N LYS A 148 12.29 -3.83 24.41
CA LYS A 148 11.25 -2.86 24.79
C LYS A 148 9.84 -3.45 24.70
N ALA A 149 9.69 -4.76 24.89
CA ALA A 149 8.42 -5.48 24.80
C ALA A 149 7.28 -4.85 25.63
N GLY A 150 7.60 -4.22 26.77
CA GLY A 150 6.64 -3.52 27.62
C GLY A 150 5.92 -2.34 26.94
N LEU A 151 6.58 -1.64 26.01
CA LEU A 151 5.96 -0.55 25.24
C LEU A 151 4.91 -1.08 24.25
N PHE A 152 5.11 -2.28 23.72
CA PHE A 152 4.17 -2.90 22.78
C PHE A 152 2.98 -3.58 23.45
N ALA A 153 3.12 -4.08 24.68
CA ALA A 153 2.06 -4.82 25.37
C ALA A 153 0.83 -3.96 25.74
N THR A 154 1.00 -2.64 25.90
CA THR A 154 -0.03 -1.74 26.43
C THR A 154 -0.59 -0.76 25.39
N MET A 155 0.05 -0.63 24.23
CA MET A 155 -0.26 0.44 23.27
C MET A 155 -1.08 0.00 22.06
N LEU A 156 -1.38 -1.29 21.86
CA LEU A 156 -1.89 -1.74 20.54
C LEU A 156 -3.41 -1.78 20.37
N VAL A 157 -4.20 -1.65 21.44
CA VAL A 157 -5.67 -1.69 21.35
C VAL A 157 -6.25 -0.30 21.62
N PRO A 158 -6.77 0.40 20.59
CA PRO A 158 -7.44 1.68 20.78
C PRO A 158 -8.68 1.54 21.66
N SER A 159 -8.87 2.50 22.55
CA SER A 159 -10.06 2.60 23.39
C SER A 159 -11.26 3.07 22.58
N GLN A 160 -12.46 2.81 23.11
CA GLN A 160 -13.70 3.29 22.52
C GLN A 160 -13.76 4.81 22.39
N ILE A 161 -13.14 5.53 23.33
CA ILE A 161 -13.07 6.99 23.34
C ILE A 161 -12.19 7.48 22.19
N GLU A 162 -11.04 6.86 21.96
CA GLU A 162 -10.14 7.23 20.87
C GLU A 162 -10.78 6.98 19.50
N ILE A 163 -11.49 5.86 19.33
CA ILE A 163 -12.22 5.57 18.10
C ILE A 163 -13.32 6.62 17.85
N GLN A 164 -14.06 6.98 18.90
CA GLN A 164 -15.11 8.00 18.82
C GLN A 164 -14.52 9.37 18.45
N GLN A 165 -13.45 9.79 19.11
CA GLN A 165 -12.79 11.07 18.84
C GLN A 165 -12.24 11.13 17.41
N PHE A 166 -11.57 10.07 16.96
CA PHE A 166 -11.08 10.00 15.59
C PHE A 166 -12.23 10.14 14.58
N TYR A 167 -13.35 9.45 14.82
CA TYR A 167 -14.53 9.59 13.97
C TYR A 167 -15.09 11.01 13.97
N GLU A 168 -15.22 11.65 15.13
CA GLU A 168 -15.72 13.03 15.24
C GLU A 168 -14.83 14.04 14.51
N GLU A 169 -13.51 13.85 14.58
CA GLU A 169 -12.53 14.69 13.89
C GLU A 169 -12.52 14.46 12.37
N GLN A 170 -12.82 13.23 11.93
CA GLN A 170 -12.64 12.78 10.54
C GLN A 170 -13.94 12.31 9.87
N ALA A 171 -15.11 12.65 10.40
CA ALA A 171 -16.39 12.10 9.94
C ALA A 171 -16.61 12.31 8.44
N THR A 172 -16.17 13.44 7.88
CA THR A 172 -16.29 13.77 6.46
C THR A 172 -15.42 12.90 5.54
N SER A 173 -14.44 12.18 6.08
CA SER A 173 -13.62 11.22 5.36
C SER A 173 -14.31 9.87 5.20
N PHE A 174 -15.32 9.58 6.04
CA PHE A 174 -16.10 8.35 6.00
C PHE A 174 -17.41 8.55 5.25
N THR A 175 -17.31 8.58 3.93
CA THR A 175 -18.47 8.76 3.06
C THR A 175 -18.56 7.67 2.01
N ASN A 176 -19.79 7.34 1.67
CA ASN A 176 -20.08 6.57 0.50
C ASN A 176 -20.66 7.50 -0.58
N PRO A 177 -20.12 7.46 -1.82
CA PRO A 177 -20.72 8.16 -2.94
C PRO A 177 -22.06 7.50 -3.31
N ALA A 178 -22.79 8.12 -4.26
CA ALA A 178 -23.88 7.42 -4.92
C ALA A 178 -23.38 6.10 -5.50
N MET A 179 -24.13 5.02 -5.32
CA MET A 179 -23.76 3.69 -5.80
C MET A 179 -24.98 2.97 -6.38
N VAL A 180 -24.73 2.14 -7.37
CA VAL A 180 -25.75 1.32 -8.03
C VAL A 180 -25.21 -0.10 -8.18
N SER A 181 -25.96 -1.08 -7.71
CA SER A 181 -25.68 -2.50 -7.95
C SER A 181 -26.52 -2.98 -9.12
N PHE A 182 -25.93 -3.73 -10.03
CA PHE A 182 -26.65 -4.22 -11.19
C PHE A 182 -26.11 -5.55 -11.74
N ARG A 183 -27.01 -6.28 -12.38
CA ARG A 183 -26.68 -7.42 -13.23
C ARG A 183 -26.70 -6.97 -14.67
N HIS A 184 -25.86 -7.56 -15.52
CA HIS A 184 -25.83 -7.22 -16.93
C HIS A 184 -25.70 -8.42 -17.83
N ILE A 185 -26.35 -8.32 -18.99
CA ILE A 185 -26.12 -9.17 -20.17
C ILE A 185 -25.31 -8.32 -21.13
N TYR A 186 -24.19 -8.82 -21.63
CA TYR A 186 -23.28 -8.02 -22.45
C TYR A 186 -22.64 -8.79 -23.60
N ILE A 187 -22.23 -8.03 -24.62
CA ILE A 187 -21.42 -8.49 -25.76
C ILE A 187 -20.14 -7.67 -25.80
N ASP A 188 -19.01 -8.36 -25.66
CA ASP A 188 -17.67 -7.75 -25.69
C ASP A 188 -17.29 -7.32 -27.11
N LEU A 189 -16.89 -6.05 -27.23
CA LEU A 189 -16.51 -5.43 -28.50
C LEU A 189 -14.98 -5.26 -28.65
N ARG A 190 -14.18 -5.66 -27.66
CA ARG A 190 -12.72 -5.55 -27.71
C ARG A 190 -12.15 -6.45 -28.81
N GLY A 191 -11.28 -5.89 -29.64
CA GLY A 191 -10.64 -6.61 -30.75
C GLY A 191 -11.60 -7.07 -31.86
N LYS A 192 -12.85 -6.60 -31.86
CA LYS A 192 -13.86 -6.94 -32.88
C LYS A 192 -13.76 -6.00 -34.09
N SER A 193 -13.94 -6.55 -35.30
CA SER A 193 -14.10 -5.76 -36.52
C SER A 193 -15.45 -5.04 -36.57
N ASP A 194 -15.61 -4.05 -37.44
CA ASP A 194 -16.88 -3.31 -37.57
C ASP A 194 -18.07 -4.24 -37.88
N ALA A 195 -17.87 -5.24 -38.74
CA ALA A 195 -18.89 -6.25 -39.04
C ALA A 195 -19.28 -7.07 -37.79
N GLN A 196 -18.30 -7.42 -36.95
CA GLN A 196 -18.57 -8.13 -35.69
C GLN A 196 -19.25 -7.23 -34.66
N ARG A 197 -18.91 -5.94 -34.61
CA ARG A 197 -19.58 -4.97 -33.75
C ARG A 197 -21.04 -4.80 -34.14
N GLU A 198 -21.33 -4.71 -35.44
CA GLU A 198 -22.71 -4.60 -35.95
C GLU A 198 -23.52 -5.88 -35.70
N ALA A 199 -22.91 -7.05 -35.88
CA ALA A 199 -23.53 -8.32 -35.49
C ALA A 199 -23.85 -8.35 -33.99
N GLY A 200 -22.94 -7.86 -33.14
CA GLY A 200 -23.18 -7.70 -31.71
C GLY A 200 -24.35 -6.76 -31.39
N ARG A 201 -24.45 -5.60 -32.07
CA ARG A 201 -25.59 -4.68 -31.91
C ARG A 201 -26.92 -5.36 -32.25
N SER A 202 -26.96 -6.08 -33.36
CA SER A 202 -28.15 -6.82 -33.78
C SER A 202 -28.53 -7.92 -32.78
N GLN A 203 -27.54 -8.66 -32.29
CA GLN A 203 -27.75 -9.73 -31.32
C GLN A 203 -28.30 -9.20 -29.99
N ILE A 204 -27.65 -8.21 -29.38
CA ILE A 204 -28.10 -7.69 -28.08
C ILE A 204 -29.45 -6.96 -28.18
N ALA A 205 -29.73 -6.31 -29.31
CA ALA A 205 -31.05 -5.73 -29.56
C ALA A 205 -32.14 -6.82 -29.65
N GLY A 206 -31.82 -7.99 -30.20
CA GLY A 206 -32.70 -9.16 -30.18
C GLY A 206 -33.00 -9.65 -28.77
N LEU A 207 -31.95 -9.82 -27.94
CA LEU A 207 -32.10 -10.21 -26.53
C LEU A 207 -32.95 -9.21 -25.74
N ARG A 208 -32.72 -7.90 -25.94
CA ARG A 208 -33.52 -6.84 -25.31
C ARG A 208 -34.98 -6.91 -25.72
N ARG A 209 -35.25 -7.22 -26.99
CA ARG A 209 -36.61 -7.36 -27.54
C ARG A 209 -37.33 -8.54 -26.89
N GLU A 210 -36.67 -9.70 -26.75
CA GLU A 210 -37.24 -10.85 -26.04
C GLU A 210 -37.64 -10.49 -24.60
N ILE A 211 -36.82 -9.71 -23.90
CA ILE A 211 -37.13 -9.23 -22.54
C ILE A 211 -38.29 -8.24 -22.55
N ARG A 212 -38.28 -7.28 -23.47
CA ARG A 212 -39.32 -6.23 -23.58
C ARG A 212 -40.69 -6.81 -23.88
N ASP A 213 -40.75 -7.76 -24.81
CA ASP A 213 -41.99 -8.34 -25.31
C ASP A 213 -42.51 -9.46 -24.39
N GLY A 214 -41.80 -9.76 -23.30
CA GLY A 214 -42.16 -10.79 -22.32
C GLY A 214 -41.91 -12.23 -22.79
N ALA A 215 -41.21 -12.42 -23.91
CA ALA A 215 -40.88 -13.74 -24.45
C ALA A 215 -39.85 -14.48 -23.58
N ALA A 216 -38.98 -13.75 -22.89
CA ALA A 216 -38.05 -14.29 -21.90
C ALA A 216 -37.83 -13.30 -20.75
N THR A 217 -37.54 -13.79 -19.55
CA THR A 217 -37.11 -12.92 -18.45
C THR A 217 -35.61 -12.62 -18.55
N PHE A 218 -35.16 -11.55 -17.89
CA PHE A 218 -33.73 -11.25 -17.76
C PHE A 218 -32.94 -12.47 -17.24
N ASP A 219 -33.49 -13.21 -16.26
CA ASP A 219 -32.88 -14.42 -15.71
C ASP A 219 -32.82 -15.57 -16.71
N ALA A 220 -33.84 -15.73 -17.55
CA ALA A 220 -33.84 -16.76 -18.58
C ALA A 220 -32.75 -16.49 -19.64
N ILE A 221 -32.62 -15.23 -20.09
CA ILE A 221 -31.53 -14.83 -21.00
C ILE A 221 -30.18 -14.99 -20.31
N SER A 222 -30.06 -14.58 -19.04
CA SER A 222 -28.81 -14.74 -18.27
C SER A 222 -28.37 -16.20 -18.19
N ARG A 223 -29.31 -17.15 -17.98
CA ARG A 223 -28.99 -18.59 -17.97
C ARG A 223 -28.57 -19.11 -19.34
N ARG A 224 -29.17 -18.61 -20.43
CA ARG A 224 -28.78 -18.99 -21.80
C ARG A 224 -27.34 -18.64 -22.13
N SER A 225 -26.74 -17.64 -21.49
CA SER A 225 -25.33 -17.29 -21.73
C SER A 225 -24.34 -18.38 -21.31
N LEU A 226 -24.78 -19.39 -20.56
CA LEU A 226 -23.95 -20.54 -20.20
C LEU A 226 -23.72 -21.48 -21.39
N ASP A 227 -24.67 -21.52 -22.33
CA ASP A 227 -24.67 -22.40 -23.50
C ASP A 227 -24.47 -21.63 -24.83
N ASP A 228 -24.61 -20.29 -24.82
CA ASP A 228 -24.43 -19.42 -25.98
C ASP A 228 -23.15 -18.56 -25.84
N PRO A 229 -22.09 -18.82 -26.62
CA PRO A 229 -20.84 -18.07 -26.54
C PRO A 229 -20.93 -16.66 -27.16
N GLY A 230 -22.06 -16.29 -27.78
CA GLY A 230 -22.25 -15.00 -28.43
C GLY A 230 -22.47 -13.83 -27.47
N PHE A 231 -22.83 -14.10 -26.21
CA PHE A 231 -22.99 -13.09 -25.17
C PHE A 231 -22.67 -13.66 -23.79
N SER A 232 -22.60 -12.80 -22.78
CA SER A 232 -22.33 -13.20 -21.40
C SER A 232 -23.30 -12.52 -20.46
N ALA A 233 -23.50 -13.11 -19.28
CA ALA A 233 -24.24 -12.48 -18.19
C ALA A 233 -23.44 -12.57 -16.89
N ALA A 234 -23.44 -11.48 -16.12
CA ALA A 234 -22.74 -11.40 -14.84
C ALA A 234 -23.46 -10.48 -13.85
N ASP A 235 -23.10 -10.61 -12.58
CA ASP A 235 -23.39 -9.60 -11.56
C ASP A 235 -22.19 -8.67 -11.46
N PHE A 236 -22.41 -7.37 -11.67
CA PHE A 236 -21.35 -6.38 -11.55
C PHE A 236 -21.06 -6.05 -10.08
N GLY A 237 -22.03 -6.26 -9.18
CA GLY A 237 -22.01 -5.68 -7.85
C GLY A 237 -22.14 -4.16 -7.90
N TYR A 238 -21.60 -3.46 -6.90
CA TYR A 238 -21.72 -2.01 -6.79
C TYR A 238 -20.73 -1.27 -7.69
N LEU A 239 -21.28 -0.42 -8.55
CA LEU A 239 -20.57 0.67 -9.21
C LEU A 239 -20.69 1.93 -8.35
N LEU A 240 -19.54 2.48 -7.93
CA LEU A 240 -19.47 3.74 -7.19
C LEU A 240 -19.36 4.92 -8.17
N ARG A 241 -20.05 6.03 -7.89
CA ARG A 241 -20.08 7.18 -8.81
C ARG A 241 -18.71 7.81 -9.03
N ASN A 242 -17.80 7.74 -8.06
CA ASN A 242 -16.45 8.30 -8.12
C ASN A 242 -15.36 7.25 -8.46
N ASP A 243 -15.73 6.05 -8.92
CA ASP A 243 -14.76 5.02 -9.30
C ASP A 243 -14.06 5.38 -10.63
N ALA A 244 -12.89 6.01 -10.54
CA ALA A 244 -12.11 6.44 -11.70
C ALA A 244 -11.71 5.28 -12.63
N ARG A 245 -11.45 4.10 -12.06
CA ARG A 245 -11.04 2.91 -12.83
C ARG A 245 -12.21 2.44 -13.69
N ASN A 246 -13.38 2.28 -13.10
CA ASN A 246 -14.59 1.87 -13.83
C ASN A 246 -15.07 2.97 -14.78
N GLN A 247 -14.93 4.25 -14.45
CA GLN A 247 -15.23 5.33 -15.40
C GLN A 247 -14.34 5.28 -16.65
N SER A 248 -13.04 5.02 -16.49
CA SER A 248 -12.11 4.87 -17.62
C SER A 248 -12.45 3.64 -18.47
N LEU A 249 -12.75 2.52 -17.82
CA LEU A 249 -13.05 1.25 -18.51
C LEU A 249 -14.42 1.23 -19.20
N LEU A 250 -15.46 1.78 -18.56
CA LEU A 250 -16.83 1.68 -19.04
C LEU A 250 -17.27 2.93 -19.80
N GLY A 251 -16.67 4.08 -19.52
CA GLY A 251 -17.03 5.35 -20.15
C GLY A 251 -18.22 6.03 -19.46
N ARG A 252 -18.19 7.36 -19.47
CA ARG A 252 -19.16 8.21 -18.75
C ARG A 252 -20.60 7.97 -19.20
N THR A 253 -20.84 7.90 -20.51
CA THR A 253 -22.18 7.69 -21.09
C THR A 253 -22.85 6.42 -20.56
N PHE A 254 -22.11 5.30 -20.50
CA PHE A 254 -22.62 4.06 -19.93
C PHE A 254 -22.94 4.24 -18.45
N THR A 255 -21.99 4.75 -17.66
CA THR A 255 -22.18 4.89 -16.21
C THR A 255 -23.37 5.79 -15.88
N ASP A 256 -23.50 6.94 -16.56
CA ASP A 256 -24.63 7.85 -16.36
C ASP A 256 -25.96 7.19 -16.74
N GLY A 257 -25.99 6.38 -17.81
CA GLY A 257 -27.14 5.57 -18.20
C GLY A 257 -27.55 4.57 -17.12
N VAL A 258 -26.59 3.88 -16.49
CA VAL A 258 -26.88 2.95 -15.38
C VAL A 258 -27.41 3.68 -14.15
N PHE A 259 -26.80 4.81 -13.76
CA PHE A 259 -27.24 5.59 -12.61
C PHE A 259 -28.62 6.24 -12.80
N ALA A 260 -29.08 6.39 -14.04
CA ALA A 260 -30.40 6.94 -14.36
C ALA A 260 -31.56 5.94 -14.15
N LEU A 261 -31.28 4.63 -14.14
CA LEU A 261 -32.29 3.57 -13.97
C LEU A 261 -32.80 3.47 -12.53
N ASP A 262 -34.05 3.07 -12.34
CA ASP A 262 -34.60 2.75 -11.03
C ASP A 262 -34.38 1.27 -10.67
N ILE A 263 -34.58 0.95 -9.39
CA ILE A 263 -34.39 -0.42 -8.90
C ILE A 263 -35.41 -1.35 -9.59
N ASN A 264 -34.92 -2.49 -10.08
CA ASN A 264 -35.62 -3.47 -10.90
C ASN A 264 -35.91 -3.06 -12.35
N ASP A 265 -35.43 -1.90 -12.81
CA ASP A 265 -35.56 -1.51 -14.21
C ASP A 265 -34.57 -2.29 -15.10
N VAL A 266 -35.06 -2.71 -16.26
CA VAL A 266 -34.23 -3.24 -17.36
C VAL A 266 -33.96 -2.12 -18.36
N SER A 267 -32.68 -1.84 -18.62
CA SER A 267 -32.25 -0.76 -19.50
C SER A 267 -32.57 -1.01 -20.97
N GLU A 268 -32.53 0.06 -21.77
CA GLU A 268 -32.21 -0.06 -23.20
C GLU A 268 -30.78 -0.58 -23.41
N VAL A 269 -30.40 -0.85 -24.66
CA VAL A 269 -29.02 -1.24 -24.97
C VAL A 269 -28.09 -0.06 -24.67
N LEU A 270 -27.22 -0.22 -23.67
CA LEU A 270 -26.21 0.76 -23.29
C LEU A 270 -24.85 0.38 -23.87
N GLU A 271 -24.12 1.33 -24.45
CA GLU A 271 -22.77 1.11 -24.97
C GLU A 271 -21.73 1.67 -23.99
N SER A 272 -20.80 0.81 -23.59
CA SER A 272 -19.59 1.15 -22.84
C SER A 272 -18.38 1.18 -23.77
N ASN A 273 -17.22 1.64 -23.29
CA ASN A 273 -15.99 1.64 -24.09
C ASN A 273 -15.57 0.22 -24.54
N VAL A 274 -16.05 -0.83 -23.87
CA VAL A 274 -15.60 -2.21 -24.07
C VAL A 274 -16.71 -3.16 -24.53
N ALA A 275 -17.99 -2.83 -24.35
CA ALA A 275 -19.08 -3.76 -24.60
C ALA A 275 -20.43 -3.06 -24.82
N LEU A 276 -21.40 -3.81 -25.35
CA LEU A 276 -22.82 -3.46 -25.33
C LEU A 276 -23.49 -4.19 -24.18
N HIS A 277 -24.45 -3.56 -23.50
CA HIS A 277 -25.04 -4.07 -22.27
C HIS A 277 -26.57 -3.91 -22.26
N ILE A 278 -27.25 -4.86 -21.63
CA ILE A 278 -28.59 -4.71 -21.06
C ILE A 278 -28.41 -4.87 -19.55
N VAL A 279 -28.84 -3.87 -18.79
CA VAL A 279 -28.60 -3.75 -17.36
C VAL A 279 -29.92 -3.93 -16.60
N LEU A 280 -29.87 -4.68 -15.50
CA LEU A 280 -30.94 -4.77 -14.51
C LEU A 280 -30.39 -4.26 -13.16
N VAL A 281 -30.90 -3.12 -12.69
CA VAL A 281 -30.48 -2.56 -11.40
C VAL A 281 -31.09 -3.36 -10.26
N THR A 282 -30.25 -3.81 -9.32
CA THR A 282 -30.63 -4.63 -8.17
C THR A 282 -30.61 -3.86 -6.86
N ASP A 283 -29.80 -2.80 -6.75
CA ASP A 283 -29.81 -1.87 -5.61
C ASP A 283 -29.35 -0.48 -6.05
N LYS A 284 -29.80 0.57 -5.36
CA LYS A 284 -29.41 1.96 -5.62
C LYS A 284 -29.37 2.72 -4.30
N ARG A 285 -28.24 3.36 -4.01
CA ARG A 285 -28.04 4.10 -2.75
C ARG A 285 -27.57 5.53 -3.00
N PRO A 286 -28.16 6.53 -2.32
CA PRO A 286 -27.70 7.91 -2.38
C PRO A 286 -26.35 8.06 -1.67
N PRO A 287 -25.60 9.15 -1.95
CA PRO A 287 -24.40 9.46 -1.19
C PRO A 287 -24.77 9.72 0.27
N ARG A 288 -23.93 9.25 1.19
CA ARG A 288 -24.13 9.47 2.62
C ARG A 288 -22.82 9.45 3.40
N ILE A 289 -22.83 10.09 4.56
CA ILE A 289 -21.80 9.89 5.59
C ILE A 289 -22.10 8.55 6.28
N LEU A 290 -21.07 7.78 6.54
CA LEU A 290 -21.14 6.52 7.28
C LEU A 290 -21.02 6.81 8.78
N GLY A 291 -21.87 6.20 9.59
CA GLY A 291 -21.73 6.11 11.03
C GLY A 291 -20.67 5.08 11.44
N LEU A 292 -20.27 5.10 12.71
CA LEU A 292 -19.25 4.18 13.25
C LEU A 292 -19.57 2.70 13.01
N ASP A 293 -20.84 2.31 13.18
CA ASP A 293 -21.26 0.92 13.05
C ASP A 293 -21.72 0.56 11.64
N ASP A 294 -21.64 1.51 10.70
CA ASP A 294 -21.94 1.22 9.30
C ASP A 294 -20.82 0.40 8.66
N PRO A 295 -21.16 -0.55 7.77
CA PRO A 295 -20.17 -1.20 6.93
C PRO A 295 -19.57 -0.21 5.92
N ILE A 296 -18.28 -0.34 5.63
CA ILE A 296 -17.59 0.53 4.67
C ILE A 296 -18.24 0.43 3.29
N LEU A 297 -18.48 -0.79 2.82
CA LEU A 297 -19.24 -1.07 1.62
C LEU A 297 -20.41 -2.02 1.93
N PRO A 298 -21.53 -1.91 1.21
CA PRO A 298 -22.63 -2.85 1.39
C PRO A 298 -22.18 -4.31 1.20
N GLY A 299 -22.62 -5.20 2.11
CA GLY A 299 -22.28 -6.62 2.07
C GLY A 299 -20.89 -6.97 2.61
N GLN A 300 -20.11 -5.99 3.07
CA GLN A 300 -18.86 -6.25 3.80
C GLN A 300 -19.10 -6.31 5.32
N ASN A 301 -18.28 -7.10 6.01
CA ASN A 301 -18.33 -7.24 7.47
C ASN A 301 -17.50 -6.18 8.21
N VAL A 302 -16.71 -5.38 7.47
CA VAL A 302 -15.84 -4.36 8.05
C VAL A 302 -16.62 -3.06 8.21
N THR A 303 -16.68 -2.57 9.44
CA THR A 303 -17.33 -1.31 9.83
C THR A 303 -16.35 -0.14 9.87
N VAL A 304 -16.86 1.09 9.87
CA VAL A 304 -16.05 2.30 10.11
C VAL A 304 -15.29 2.20 11.44
N ARG A 305 -15.93 1.69 12.49
CA ARG A 305 -15.32 1.44 13.80
C ARG A 305 -14.10 0.52 13.70
N GLN A 306 -14.23 -0.59 12.98
CA GLN A 306 -13.12 -1.54 12.79
C GLN A 306 -11.99 -0.92 11.98
N GLN A 307 -12.32 -0.20 10.89
CA GLN A 307 -11.31 0.50 10.11
C GLN A 307 -10.54 1.54 10.94
N ILE A 308 -11.24 2.35 11.73
CA ILE A 308 -10.61 3.32 12.64
C ILE A 308 -9.76 2.61 13.69
N SER A 309 -10.25 1.51 14.26
CA SER A 309 -9.48 0.71 15.22
C SER A 309 -8.19 0.18 14.62
N GLU A 310 -8.21 -0.32 13.38
CA GLU A 310 -7.01 -0.79 12.68
C GLU A 310 -6.03 0.35 12.40
N LEU A 311 -6.52 1.51 11.94
CA LEU A 311 -5.70 2.70 11.70
C LEU A 311 -5.03 3.21 12.97
N LEU A 312 -5.79 3.34 14.06
CA LEU A 312 -5.27 3.78 15.35
C LEU A 312 -4.30 2.76 15.97
N ALA A 313 -4.56 1.46 15.81
CA ALA A 313 -3.65 0.42 16.25
C ALA A 313 -2.31 0.51 15.51
N ALA A 314 -2.34 0.66 14.18
CA ALA A 314 -1.14 0.84 13.37
C ALA A 314 -0.37 2.11 13.74
N GLN A 315 -1.08 3.22 13.98
CA GLN A 315 -0.46 4.47 14.44
C GLN A 315 0.23 4.29 15.80
N LYS A 316 -0.46 3.70 16.77
CA LYS A 316 0.10 3.44 18.10
C LYS A 316 1.28 2.48 18.06
N GLU A 317 1.24 1.47 17.19
CA GLU A 317 2.38 0.56 16.98
C GLU A 317 3.60 1.32 16.44
N GLN A 318 3.41 2.24 15.49
CA GLN A 318 4.47 3.07 14.96
C GLN A 318 5.04 4.02 16.03
N GLU A 319 4.18 4.66 16.83
CA GLU A 319 4.59 5.52 17.94
C GLU A 319 5.37 4.74 19.01
N ALA A 320 4.90 3.55 19.39
CA ALA A 320 5.57 2.66 20.33
C ALA A 320 6.94 2.22 19.80
N LEU A 321 7.04 1.88 18.52
CA LEU A 321 8.30 1.53 17.88
C LEU A 321 9.29 2.69 17.89
N GLY A 322 8.83 3.90 17.55
CA GLY A 322 9.67 5.11 17.61
C GLY A 322 10.19 5.38 19.02
N ALA A 323 9.31 5.36 20.02
CA ALA A 323 9.69 5.54 21.42
C ALA A 323 10.66 4.46 21.90
N ALA A 324 10.44 3.20 21.51
CA ALA A 324 11.32 2.08 21.83
C ALA A 324 12.72 2.26 21.24
N VAL A 325 12.83 2.69 19.98
CA VAL A 325 14.10 2.99 19.33
C VAL A 325 14.80 4.15 20.05
N ASP A 326 14.11 5.25 20.31
CA ASP A 326 14.68 6.43 20.96
C ASP A 326 15.22 6.12 22.36
N GLU A 327 14.46 5.39 23.17
CA GLU A 327 14.85 4.98 24.51
C GLU A 327 16.07 4.04 24.48
N LEU A 328 16.02 3.01 23.63
CA LEU A 328 17.08 2.01 23.53
C LEU A 328 18.37 2.62 22.98
N VAL A 329 18.30 3.44 21.93
CA VAL A 329 19.47 4.16 21.40
C VAL A 329 20.04 5.12 22.45
N GLY A 330 19.18 5.80 23.22
CA GLY A 330 19.61 6.65 24.32
C GLY A 330 20.46 5.89 25.35
N GLU A 331 20.01 4.70 25.74
CA GLU A 331 20.74 3.80 26.64
C GLU A 331 22.07 3.33 26.02
N LEU A 332 22.04 2.87 24.77
CA LEU A 332 23.24 2.38 24.06
C LEU A 332 24.29 3.48 23.86
N ARG A 333 23.87 4.73 23.62
CA ARG A 333 24.79 5.88 23.51
C ARG A 333 25.48 6.24 24.82
N LEU A 334 24.90 5.88 25.98
CA LEU A 334 25.56 6.05 27.28
C LEU A 334 26.61 4.97 27.55
N GLU A 335 26.45 3.79 26.94
CA GLU A 335 27.41 2.67 27.02
C GLU A 335 28.55 2.76 25.99
N ALA A 336 28.28 3.34 24.83
CA ALA A 336 29.17 3.30 23.68
C ALA A 336 30.24 4.40 23.66
N GLU A 337 31.39 4.08 23.08
CA GLU A 337 32.39 5.07 22.68
C GLU A 337 32.07 5.55 21.25
N ILE A 338 31.72 6.83 21.09
CA ILE A 338 31.38 7.44 19.80
C ILE A 338 32.30 8.63 19.55
N THR A 339 33.04 8.61 18.44
CA THR A 339 33.92 9.71 18.03
C THR A 339 33.49 10.21 16.66
N ILE A 340 33.07 11.48 16.56
CA ILE A 340 32.73 12.12 15.27
C ILE A 340 33.91 12.98 14.83
N PHE A 341 34.29 12.88 13.56
CA PHE A 341 35.34 13.69 12.97
C PHE A 341 34.72 14.83 12.16
N ASP A 342 34.43 15.96 12.80
CA ASP A 342 33.77 17.11 12.14
C ASP A 342 34.52 17.57 10.88
N ASN A 343 35.86 17.53 10.89
CA ASN A 343 36.69 17.90 9.73
C ASN A 343 36.52 16.97 8.52
N ASN A 344 35.98 15.77 8.73
CA ASN A 344 35.76 14.77 7.69
C ASN A 344 34.33 14.80 7.15
N LEU A 345 33.45 15.66 7.67
CA LEU A 345 32.07 15.78 7.21
C LEU A 345 31.99 16.38 5.80
N PRO A 346 31.05 15.92 4.94
CA PRO A 346 30.95 16.38 3.56
C PRO A 346 30.33 17.77 3.35
N TRP A 347 30.09 18.55 4.41
CA TRP A 347 29.46 19.87 4.34
C TRP A 347 30.20 20.93 5.15
#